data_AF-G5GF54-F1
#
_entry.id   AF-G5GF54-F1
#
_cell.length_a   1.000
_cell.length_b   1.000
_cell.length_c   1.000
_cell.angle_alpha   90.00
_cell.angle_beta   90.00
_cell.angle_gamma   90.00
#
_symmetry.space_group_name_H-M   'P 1'
#
loop_
_entity.id
_entity.type
_entity.pdbx_description
1 polymer ?
#
loop_
_entity_poly.entity_id
_entity_poly.type
_entity_poly.pdbx_seq_one_letter_code
_entity_poly.pdbx_strand_id
1 'polypeptide(L)'
;MAGKTRLEIKDIYNIRYDPASFSEYDRQTSPMPEWYEKVIYKTIEELTVFDIWRMFMQERFVDTAVKRAIVYLKEDPFCSEIIDGDIMKLVSEVDIELVKDFKEELLGIIANARKLKDEYDWMTEDDEIRYTAAIDKFEKKLLDLNN
;
A
#
# COMPACT_ATOMS: atom_id res chain seq x y z
N MET A 1 30.00 0.70 15.33
CA MET A 1 28.73 0.13 14.84
C MET A 1 28.39 0.85 13.55
N ALA A 2 28.48 0.19 12.40
CA ALA A 2 28.06 0.80 11.13
C ALA A 2 26.54 0.97 11.19
N GLY A 3 26.04 2.21 11.25
CA GLY A 3 24.62 2.47 11.11
C GLY A 3 24.15 1.93 9.76
N LYS A 4 23.09 1.12 9.74
CA LYS A 4 22.43 0.75 8.48
C LYS A 4 22.08 2.06 7.75
N THR A 5 22.67 2.31 6.59
CA THR A 5 22.27 3.40 5.72
C THR A 5 20.78 3.24 5.42
N ARG A 6 19.97 4.23 5.80
CA ARG A 6 18.58 4.29 5.37
C ARG A 6 18.58 4.69 3.90
N LEU A 7 18.11 3.80 3.04
CA LEU A 7 18.05 4.03 1.61
C LEU A 7 16.75 4.76 1.26
N GLU A 8 16.85 5.80 0.45
CA GLU A 8 15.69 6.46 -0.14
C GLU A 8 15.15 5.60 -1.29
N ILE A 9 13.89 5.81 -1.70
CA ILE A 9 13.27 5.09 -2.82
C ILE A 9 14.13 5.18 -4.08
N LYS A 10 14.70 6.36 -4.39
CA LYS A 10 15.58 6.52 -5.55
C LYS A 10 16.80 5.60 -5.51
N ASP A 11 17.33 5.31 -4.33
CA ASP A 11 18.51 4.46 -4.17
C ASP A 11 18.13 2.99 -4.33
N ILE A 12 16.97 2.58 -3.78
CA ILE A 12 16.43 1.22 -3.87
C ILE A 12 16.17 0.83 -5.34
N TYR A 13 15.58 1.74 -6.11
CA TYR A 13 15.20 1.50 -7.51
C TYR A 13 16.20 2.05 -8.53
N ASN A 14 17.37 2.54 -8.09
CA ASN A 14 18.42 3.13 -8.93
C ASN A 14 17.88 4.22 -9.89
N ILE A 15 17.05 5.11 -9.35
CA ILE A 15 16.40 6.19 -10.09
C ILE A 15 17.36 7.38 -10.17
N ARG A 16 17.57 7.87 -11.39
CA ARG A 16 18.14 9.20 -11.63
C ARG A 16 17.01 10.12 -12.02
N TYR A 17 16.59 10.98 -11.11
CA TYR A 17 15.52 11.92 -11.37
C TYR A 17 15.98 12.97 -12.38
N ASP A 18 15.21 13.13 -13.45
CA ASP A 18 15.36 14.21 -14.41
C ASP A 18 14.00 14.92 -14.56
N PRO A 19 13.86 16.18 -14.10
CA PRO A 19 12.62 16.95 -14.27
C PRO A 19 12.13 17.03 -15.71
N ALA A 20 13.04 16.94 -16.70
CA ALA A 20 12.71 16.94 -18.13
C ALA A 20 12.00 15.66 -18.60
N SER A 21 11.96 14.61 -17.77
CA SER A 21 11.23 13.37 -18.06
C SER A 21 9.70 13.55 -18.10
N PHE A 22 9.19 14.65 -17.54
CA PHE A 22 7.79 15.03 -17.62
C PHE A 22 7.60 16.13 -18.66
N SER A 23 6.49 16.14 -19.39
CA SER A 23 6.21 17.25 -20.31
C SER A 23 5.93 18.54 -19.52
N GLU A 24 6.12 19.70 -20.16
CA GLU A 24 5.76 20.98 -19.53
C GLU A 24 4.26 21.05 -19.20
N TYR A 25 3.43 20.49 -20.07
CA TYR A 25 2.00 20.34 -19.84
C TYR A 25 1.71 19.52 -18.58
N ASP A 26 2.37 18.36 -18.41
CA ASP A 26 2.15 17.50 -17.24
C ASP A 26 2.60 18.17 -15.95
N ARG A 27 3.73 18.89 -15.96
CA ARG A 27 4.21 19.64 -14.79
C ARG A 27 3.25 20.75 -14.35
N GLN A 28 2.47 21.32 -15.27
CA GLN A 28 1.53 22.40 -14.97
C GLN A 28 0.11 21.91 -14.66
N THR A 29 -0.27 20.72 -15.13
CA THR A 29 -1.67 20.26 -15.09
C THR A 29 -1.88 18.98 -14.27
N SER A 30 -0.82 18.25 -13.95
CA SER A 30 -0.88 17.01 -13.19
C SER A 30 -0.19 17.15 -11.84
N PRO A 31 -0.78 16.65 -10.74
CA PRO A 31 -0.10 16.57 -9.45
C PRO A 31 0.93 15.43 -9.38
N MET A 32 1.02 14.59 -10.42
CA MET A 32 1.88 13.40 -10.42
C MET A 32 3.38 13.75 -10.40
N PRO A 33 3.91 14.65 -11.26
CA PRO A 33 5.34 14.97 -11.26
C PRO A 33 5.83 15.50 -9.91
N GLU A 34 5.03 16.37 -9.26
CA GLU A 34 5.36 16.94 -7.94
C GLU A 34 5.35 15.86 -6.84
N TRP A 35 4.34 14.97 -6.85
CA TRP A 35 4.32 13.85 -5.91
C TRP A 35 5.50 12.90 -6.13
N TYR A 36 5.79 12.55 -7.39
CA TYR A 36 6.88 11.64 -7.74
C TYR A 36 8.23 12.20 -7.33
N GLU A 37 8.48 13.49 -7.58
CA GLU A 37 9.69 14.16 -7.12
C GLU A 37 9.85 14.04 -5.61
N LYS A 38 8.79 14.24 -4.83
CA LYS A 38 8.88 14.14 -3.36
C LYS A 38 9.05 12.71 -2.88
N VAL A 39 8.32 11.75 -3.45
CA VAL A 39 8.28 10.38 -2.94
C VAL A 39 9.59 9.63 -3.14
N ILE A 40 10.33 9.91 -4.22
CA ILE A 40 11.59 9.20 -4.50
C ILE A 40 12.72 9.55 -3.50
N TYR A 41 12.63 10.68 -2.80
CA TYR A 41 13.58 11.07 -1.75
C TYR A 41 13.14 10.66 -0.34
N LYS A 42 12.00 9.97 -0.19
CA LYS A 42 11.59 9.40 1.09
C LYS A 42 12.29 8.06 1.33
N THR A 43 12.56 7.74 2.58
CA THR A 43 12.82 6.36 3.02
C THR A 43 11.52 5.57 3.10
N ILE A 44 11.58 4.24 3.16
CA ILE A 44 10.37 3.40 3.28
C ILE A 44 9.57 3.79 4.53
N GLU A 45 10.25 4.06 5.65
CA GLU A 45 9.62 4.42 6.92
C GLU A 45 8.92 5.78 6.90
N GLU A 46 9.33 6.69 6.00
CA GLU A 46 8.74 8.03 5.84
C GLU A 46 7.54 8.05 4.89
N LEU A 47 7.27 6.93 4.20
CA LEU A 47 6.09 6.81 3.34
C LEU A 47 4.81 6.87 4.18
N THR A 48 3.92 7.77 3.79
CA THR A 48 2.59 7.95 4.38
C THR A 48 1.56 7.05 3.71
N VAL A 49 0.36 6.96 4.29
CA VAL A 49 -0.79 6.26 3.68
C VAL A 49 -1.10 6.80 2.28
N PHE A 50 -1.12 8.13 2.12
CA PHE A 50 -1.26 8.77 0.80
C PHE A 50 -0.19 8.34 -0.22
N ASP A 51 1.09 8.24 0.19
CA ASP A 51 2.14 7.80 -0.72
C ASP A 51 1.89 6.35 -1.17
N ILE A 52 1.54 5.47 -0.24
CA ILE A 52 1.25 4.06 -0.49
C ILE A 52 0.05 3.91 -1.43
N TRP A 53 -1.05 4.61 -1.12
CA TRP A 53 -2.24 4.66 -1.96
C TRP A 53 -1.87 5.10 -3.38
N ARG A 54 -1.11 6.19 -3.51
CA ARG A 54 -0.72 6.72 -4.82
C ARG A 54 0.28 5.82 -5.56
N MET A 55 1.16 5.12 -4.85
CA MET A 55 2.04 4.08 -5.41
C MET A 55 1.23 2.96 -6.06
N PHE A 56 0.19 2.45 -5.38
CA PHE A 56 -0.70 1.45 -5.97
C PHE A 56 -1.46 2.02 -7.18
N MET A 57 -2.08 3.19 -7.05
CA MET A 57 -2.88 3.80 -8.12
C MET A 57 -2.08 4.14 -9.38
N GLN A 58 -0.77 4.34 -9.26
CA GLN A 58 0.13 4.61 -10.38
C GLN A 58 0.93 3.37 -10.80
N GLU A 59 0.71 2.22 -10.17
CA GLU A 59 1.45 0.96 -10.37
C GLU A 59 2.98 1.16 -10.26
N ARG A 60 3.42 1.97 -9.28
CA ARG A 60 4.83 2.31 -9.06
C ARG A 60 5.28 1.88 -7.68
N PHE A 61 6.47 1.28 -7.60
CA PHE A 61 7.09 0.86 -6.33
C PHE A 61 6.19 -0.07 -5.50
N VAL A 62 5.40 -0.90 -6.19
CA VAL A 62 4.33 -1.70 -5.58
C VAL A 62 4.86 -2.64 -4.50
N ASP A 63 6.04 -3.23 -4.69
CA ASP A 63 6.67 -4.09 -3.69
C ASP A 63 7.04 -3.32 -2.41
N THR A 64 7.45 -2.05 -2.52
CA THR A 64 7.68 -1.18 -1.36
C THR A 64 6.37 -0.72 -0.72
N ALA A 65 5.37 -0.38 -1.55
CA ALA A 65 4.03 -0.02 -1.09
C ALA A 65 3.41 -1.15 -0.25
N VAL A 66 3.50 -2.40 -0.69
CA VAL A 66 3.03 -3.59 0.06
C VAL A 66 3.71 -3.69 1.41
N LYS A 67 5.05 -3.63 1.45
CA LYS A 67 5.83 -3.73 2.70
C LYS A 67 5.39 -2.67 3.70
N ARG A 68 5.21 -1.43 3.24
CA ARG A 68 4.81 -0.33 4.11
C ARG A 68 3.33 -0.43 4.51
N ALA A 69 2.45 -0.80 3.58
CA ALA A 69 1.02 -0.99 3.83
C ALA A 69 0.78 -2.01 4.95
N ILE A 70 1.53 -3.11 4.96
CA ILE A 70 1.44 -4.14 6.02
C ILE A 70 1.74 -3.54 7.41
N VAL A 71 2.67 -2.59 7.52
CA VAL A 71 2.95 -1.92 8.80
C VAL A 71 1.73 -1.13 9.27
N TYR A 72 1.13 -0.33 8.40
CA TYR A 72 -0.09 0.42 8.73
C TYR A 72 -1.27 -0.50 9.04
N LEU A 73 -1.47 -1.56 8.26
CA LEU A 73 -2.57 -2.51 8.44
C LEU A 73 -2.45 -3.33 9.74
N LYS A 74 -1.24 -3.53 10.26
CA LYS A 74 -1.05 -4.13 11.60
C LYS A 74 -1.54 -3.21 12.72
N GLU A 75 -1.41 -1.90 12.55
CA GLU A 75 -1.87 -0.91 13.53
C GLU A 75 -3.38 -0.67 13.39
N ASP A 76 -3.86 -0.54 12.16
CA ASP A 76 -5.26 -0.33 11.82
C ASP A 76 -5.63 -1.14 10.55
N PRO A 77 -6.39 -2.25 10.67
CA PRO A 77 -6.77 -3.06 9.52
C PRO A 77 -7.74 -2.33 8.56
N PHE A 78 -8.35 -1.22 8.98
CA PHE A 78 -9.26 -0.41 8.17
C PHE A 78 -8.59 0.83 7.58
N CYS A 79 -7.26 0.95 7.75
CA CYS A 79 -6.44 2.03 7.22
C CYS A 79 -6.86 2.40 5.79
N SER A 80 -7.12 3.69 5.57
CA SER A 80 -7.72 4.22 4.36
C SER A 80 -7.11 5.55 3.94
N GLU A 81 -7.24 5.89 2.65
CA GLU A 81 -6.96 7.24 2.16
C GLU A 81 -8.22 7.91 1.58
N ILE A 82 -8.94 7.24 0.68
CA ILE A 82 -10.13 7.79 0.01
C ILE A 82 -11.41 7.06 0.43
N ILE A 83 -11.33 5.73 0.53
CA ILE A 83 -12.46 4.87 0.89
C ILE A 83 -12.05 3.97 2.04
N ASP A 84 -12.96 3.66 2.96
CA ASP A 84 -12.69 2.81 4.11
C ASP A 84 -12.05 1.48 3.70
N GLY A 85 -10.92 1.18 4.34
CA GLY A 85 -10.12 -0.01 4.08
C GLY A 85 -9.58 -0.17 2.66
N ASP A 86 -9.49 0.92 1.87
CA ASP A 86 -8.95 0.86 0.50
C ASP A 86 -7.51 0.32 0.44
N ILE A 87 -6.69 0.54 1.48
CA ILE A 87 -5.32 -0.01 1.55
C ILE A 87 -5.34 -1.54 1.61
N MET A 88 -6.20 -2.13 2.45
CA MET A 88 -6.34 -3.61 2.51
C MET A 88 -6.79 -4.17 1.16
N LYS A 89 -7.75 -3.50 0.51
CA LYS A 89 -8.21 -3.90 -0.82
C LYS A 89 -7.07 -3.87 -1.84
N LEU A 90 -6.31 -2.77 -1.91
CA LEU A 90 -5.18 -2.64 -2.84
C LEU A 90 -4.13 -3.73 -2.61
N VAL A 91 -3.80 -4.04 -1.35
CA VAL A 91 -2.88 -5.14 -1.01
C VAL A 91 -3.46 -6.51 -1.42
N SER A 92 -4.77 -6.72 -1.35
CA SER A 92 -5.38 -7.99 -1.79
C SER A 92 -5.26 -8.23 -3.30
N GLU A 93 -5.17 -7.16 -4.08
CA GLU A 93 -5.23 -7.18 -5.55
C GLU A 93 -3.88 -7.36 -6.22
N VAL A 94 -2.75 -7.13 -5.53
CA VAL A 94 -1.41 -7.29 -6.12
C VAL A 94 -1.08 -8.74 -6.48
N ASP A 95 -0.01 -8.96 -7.25
CA ASP A 95 0.48 -10.32 -7.51
C ASP A 95 0.80 -11.06 -6.19
N ILE A 96 0.42 -12.34 -6.10
CA ILE A 96 0.68 -13.16 -4.92
C ILE A 96 2.17 -13.22 -4.57
N GLU A 97 3.06 -13.13 -5.57
CA GLU A 97 4.51 -13.11 -5.38
C GLU A 97 4.99 -11.93 -4.51
N LEU A 98 4.23 -10.83 -4.45
CA LEU A 98 4.56 -9.66 -3.64
C LEU A 98 4.14 -9.80 -2.16
N VAL A 99 3.24 -10.73 -1.86
CA VAL A 99 2.61 -10.86 -0.53
C VAL A 99 2.84 -12.23 0.12
N LYS A 100 3.29 -13.24 -0.63
CA LYS A 100 3.45 -14.61 -0.13
C LYS A 100 4.37 -14.73 1.10
N ASP A 101 5.44 -13.94 1.15
CA ASP A 101 6.39 -13.94 2.26
C ASP A 101 5.80 -13.32 3.54
N PHE A 102 4.67 -12.61 3.42
CA PHE A 102 3.95 -11.99 4.52
C PHE A 102 2.66 -12.74 4.89
N LYS A 103 2.46 -13.95 4.36
CA LYS A 103 1.22 -14.73 4.51
C LYS A 103 0.69 -14.76 5.95
N GLU A 104 1.50 -15.19 6.90
CA GLU A 104 1.07 -15.31 8.30
C GLU A 104 0.71 -13.96 8.93
N GLU A 105 1.45 -12.90 8.58
CA GLU A 105 1.17 -11.55 9.06
C GLU A 105 -0.16 -11.05 8.50
N LEU A 106 -0.41 -11.26 7.21
CA LEU A 106 -1.63 -10.86 6.51
C LEU A 106 -2.85 -11.63 7.02
N LEU A 107 -2.72 -12.93 7.26
CA LEU A 107 -3.79 -13.72 7.90
C LEU A 107 -4.10 -13.20 9.31
N GLY A 108 -3.07 -12.81 10.07
CA GLY A 108 -3.24 -12.17 11.38
C GLY A 108 -3.99 -10.85 11.30
N ILE A 109 -3.66 -9.99 10.34
CA ILE A 109 -4.36 -8.72 10.08
C ILE A 109 -5.82 -8.98 9.72
N ILE A 110 -6.09 -9.90 8.79
CA ILE A 110 -7.46 -10.25 8.37
C ILE A 110 -8.27 -10.77 9.56
N ALA A 111 -7.69 -11.64 10.39
CA ALA A 111 -8.35 -12.15 11.59
C ALA A 111 -8.66 -11.02 12.59
N ASN A 112 -7.78 -10.02 12.72
CA ASN A 112 -8.04 -8.84 13.54
C ASN A 112 -9.15 -7.96 12.96
N ALA A 113 -9.12 -7.70 11.65
CA ALA A 113 -10.16 -6.96 10.94
C ALA A 113 -11.55 -7.55 11.20
N ARG A 114 -11.69 -8.88 11.09
CA ARG A 114 -12.96 -9.57 11.33
C ARG A 114 -13.50 -9.41 12.75
N LYS A 115 -12.62 -9.28 13.75
CA LYS A 115 -13.02 -9.07 15.15
C LYS A 115 -13.53 -7.66 15.39
N LEU A 116 -12.96 -6.68 14.69
CA LEU A 116 -13.23 -5.26 14.90
C LEU A 116 -14.32 -4.71 13.97
N LYS A 117 -14.65 -5.41 12.87
CA LYS A 117 -15.53 -4.88 11.81
C LYS A 117 -16.92 -4.45 12.31
N ASP A 118 -17.47 -5.17 13.29
CA ASP A 118 -18.83 -4.94 13.80
C ASP A 118 -18.87 -3.68 14.70
N GLU A 119 -17.71 -3.20 15.16
CA GLU A 119 -17.54 -1.99 15.96
C GLU A 119 -17.03 -0.81 15.11
N TYR A 120 -16.64 -1.05 13.85
CA TYR A 120 -16.13 -0.01 12.96
C TYR A 120 -17.26 0.85 12.40
N ASP A 121 -17.10 2.17 12.48
CA ASP A 121 -18.06 3.15 11.97
C ASP A 121 -17.83 3.39 10.48
N TRP A 122 -18.38 2.52 9.66
CA TRP A 122 -18.25 2.59 8.19
C TRP A 122 -18.89 3.86 7.64
N MET A 123 -18.21 4.51 6.69
CA MET A 123 -18.77 5.65 5.94
C MET A 123 -20.06 5.26 5.23
N THR A 124 -20.11 4.05 4.66
CA THR A 124 -21.29 3.49 3.98
C THR A 124 -21.36 1.97 4.14
N GLU A 125 -22.58 1.41 4.09
CA GLU A 125 -22.78 -0.06 4.03
C GLU A 125 -22.08 -0.69 2.81
N ASP A 126 -22.02 0.05 1.70
CA ASP A 126 -21.31 -0.36 0.48
C ASP A 126 -19.82 -0.59 0.72
N ASP A 127 -19.19 0.24 1.55
CA ASP A 127 -17.78 0.14 1.88
C ASP A 127 -17.50 -1.07 2.78
N GLU A 128 -18.38 -1.33 3.76
CA GLU A 128 -18.32 -2.56 4.58
C GLU A 128 -18.39 -3.82 3.71
N ILE A 129 -19.35 -3.86 2.76
CA ILE A 129 -19.54 -5.00 1.86
C ILE A 129 -18.30 -5.21 0.99
N ARG A 130 -17.76 -4.13 0.40
CA ARG A 130 -16.56 -4.20 -0.47
C ARG A 130 -15.34 -4.65 0.32
N TYR A 131 -15.15 -4.12 1.52
CA TYR A 131 -14.05 -4.49 2.39
C TYR A 131 -14.13 -5.96 2.78
N THR A 132 -15.31 -6.41 3.22
CA THR A 132 -15.54 -7.81 3.62
C THR A 132 -15.26 -8.76 2.46
N ALA A 133 -15.73 -8.44 1.25
CA ALA A 133 -15.43 -9.21 0.06
C ALA A 133 -13.93 -9.23 -0.29
N ALA A 134 -13.22 -8.11 -0.07
CA ALA A 134 -11.79 -8.03 -0.31
C ALA A 134 -11.00 -8.94 0.65
N ILE A 135 -11.29 -8.90 1.95
CA ILE A 135 -10.59 -9.76 2.93
C ILE A 135 -10.93 -11.24 2.75
N ASP A 136 -12.17 -11.59 2.39
CA ASP A 136 -12.57 -12.97 2.11
C ASP A 136 -11.81 -13.55 0.91
N LYS A 137 -11.74 -12.77 -0.19
CA LYS A 137 -10.99 -13.14 -1.38
C LYS A 137 -9.49 -13.23 -1.07
N PHE A 138 -8.97 -12.31 -0.27
CA PHE A 138 -7.55 -12.28 0.06
C PHE A 138 -7.13 -13.46 0.93
N GLU A 139 -7.91 -13.75 1.97
CA GLU A 139 -7.67 -14.89 2.85
C GLU A 139 -7.64 -16.18 2.05
N LYS A 140 -8.62 -16.39 1.17
CA LYS A 140 -8.63 -17.55 0.27
C LYS A 140 -7.35 -17.63 -0.58
N LYS A 141 -6.99 -16.52 -1.23
CA LYS A 141 -5.77 -16.42 -2.06
C LYS A 141 -4.50 -16.77 -1.27
N LEU A 142 -4.40 -16.36 -0.01
CA LEU A 142 -3.27 -16.66 0.86
C LEU A 142 -3.26 -18.11 1.34
N LEU A 143 -4.42 -18.69 1.64
CA LEU A 143 -4.55 -20.09 2.06
C LEU A 143 -4.20 -21.05 0.91
N ASP A 144 -4.59 -20.70 -0.32
CA ASP A 144 -4.31 -21.49 -1.53
C ASP A 144 -2.81 -21.58 -1.89
N LEU A 145 -1.93 -20.77 -1.29
CA LEU A 145 -0.47 -20.85 -1.48
C LEU A 145 0.17 -22.18 -1.06
N ASN A 146 -0.48 -22.94 -0.17
CA ASN A 146 0.03 -24.21 0.35
C ASN A 146 -0.62 -25.43 -0.31
N ASN A 147 -1.50 -25.22 -1.31
CA ASN A 147 -2.25 -26.27 -1.99
C ASN A 147 -1.60 -26.67 -3.33
#